data_AF-A0A961PQN4-F1
#
_entry.id   AF-A0A961PQN4-F1
#
_cell.length_a   1.000
_cell.length_b   1.000
_cell.length_c   1.000
_cell.angle_alpha   90.00
_cell.angle_beta   90.00
_cell.angle_gamma   90.00
#
_symmetry.space_group_name_H-M   'P 1'
#
loop_
_entity.id
_entity.type
_entity.pdbx_description
1 polymer ?
#
loop_
_entity_poly.entity_id
_entity_poly.type
_entity_poly.pdbx_seq_one_letter_code
_entity_poly.pdbx_strand_id
1 'polypeptide(L)'
;MNLTANWSYPTAIRLGAGRIAEIADACTAAGIARPLLVTDHGLANMEITARTLDLLDAAGLGRAVFADVDPNPNERNVAEGLRVWRDGGYDGVIAFGGGSGLDLGKTLAFMSGQTRPLWDFEDIGDWWT
;
A
#
# COMPACT_ATOMS: atom_id res chain seq x y z
N MET A 1 30.83 -24.74 11.81
CA MET A 1 30.01 -24.47 10.60
C MET A 1 30.25 -23.03 10.20
N ASN A 2 30.60 -22.77 8.94
CA ASN A 2 30.67 -21.41 8.41
C ASN A 2 29.39 -21.14 7.62
N LEU A 3 28.54 -20.23 8.11
CA LEU A 3 27.33 -19.80 7.41
C LEU A 3 27.73 -18.79 6.33
N THR A 4 27.32 -19.03 5.08
CA THR A 4 27.43 -18.07 3.98
C THR A 4 26.02 -17.75 3.50
N ALA A 5 25.62 -16.47 3.56
CA ALA A 5 24.29 -16.03 3.17
C ALA A 5 24.33 -14.64 2.53
N ASN A 6 23.38 -14.39 1.63
CA ASN A 6 23.13 -13.06 1.05
C ASN A 6 22.03 -12.37 1.87
N TRP A 7 22.29 -11.13 2.28
CA TRP A 7 21.29 -10.26 2.92
C TRP A 7 21.04 -9.06 2.02
N SER A 8 19.78 -8.85 1.62
CA SER A 8 19.38 -7.71 0.79
C SER A 8 18.12 -7.06 1.32
N TYR A 9 18.08 -5.73 1.31
CA TYR A 9 16.86 -4.94 1.43
C TYR A 9 16.61 -4.28 0.06
N PRO A 10 15.78 -4.88 -0.80
CA PRO A 10 15.56 -4.35 -2.15
C PRO A 10 14.76 -3.03 -2.16
N THR A 11 14.11 -2.69 -1.04
CA THR A 11 13.26 -1.50 -0.92
C THR A 11 14.07 -0.29 -0.47
N ALA A 12 14.02 0.79 -1.25
CA ALA A 12 14.62 2.07 -0.86
C ALA A 12 13.92 2.67 0.37
N ILE A 13 14.70 3.10 1.36
CA ILE A 13 14.19 3.68 2.61
C ILE A 13 14.51 5.16 2.66
N ARG A 14 13.48 6.00 2.78
CA ARG A 14 13.60 7.46 2.97
C ARG A 14 13.24 7.79 4.41
N LEU A 15 14.24 7.97 5.27
CA LEU A 15 14.04 8.17 6.72
C LEU A 15 14.51 9.56 7.15
N GLY A 16 13.73 10.21 8.02
CA GLY A 16 14.05 11.50 8.62
C GLY A 16 12.82 12.40 8.76
N ALA A 17 12.89 13.38 9.68
CA ALA A 17 11.83 14.36 9.86
C ALA A 17 11.60 15.17 8.56
N GLY A 18 10.35 15.37 8.18
CA GLY A 18 9.98 16.15 6.98
C GLY A 18 10.04 15.38 5.65
N ARG A 19 10.57 14.15 5.63
CA ARG A 19 10.71 13.35 4.40
C ARG A 19 9.37 13.00 3.72
N ILE A 20 8.24 13.12 4.42
CA ILE A 20 6.90 12.96 3.81
C ILE A 20 6.65 13.96 2.67
N ALA A 21 7.33 15.11 2.66
CA ALA A 21 7.28 16.07 1.57
C ALA A 21 7.73 15.49 0.21
N GLU A 22 8.49 14.39 0.23
CA GLU A 22 9.01 13.72 -0.97
C GLU A 22 8.08 12.60 -1.49
N ILE A 23 6.83 12.50 -0.99
CA ILE A 23 5.91 11.41 -1.35
C ILE A 23 5.62 11.35 -2.86
N ALA A 24 5.53 12.50 -3.54
CA ALA A 24 5.36 12.57 -4.98
C ALA A 24 6.59 12.06 -5.76
N ASP A 25 7.80 12.39 -5.28
CA ASP A 25 9.06 11.88 -5.84
C ASP A 25 9.19 10.37 -5.62
N ALA A 26 8.66 9.85 -4.50
CA ALA A 26 8.63 8.42 -4.24
C ALA A 26 7.67 7.69 -5.19
N CYS A 27 6.49 8.27 -5.48
CA CYS A 27 5.57 7.74 -6.48
C CYS A 27 6.21 7.72 -7.88
N THR A 28 6.84 8.83 -8.28
CA THR A 28 7.55 8.94 -9.56
C THR A 28 8.65 7.89 -9.70
N ALA A 29 9.48 7.71 -8.65
CA ALA A 29 10.54 6.71 -8.64
C ALA A 29 10.02 5.27 -8.71
N ALA A 30 8.79 5.03 -8.23
CA ALA A 30 8.10 3.75 -8.33
C ALA A 30 7.30 3.57 -9.63
N GLY A 31 7.26 4.58 -10.52
CA GLY A 31 6.48 4.55 -11.76
C GLY A 31 4.96 4.70 -11.55
N ILE A 32 4.54 5.29 -10.42
CA ILE A 32 3.14 5.47 -10.05
C ILE A 32 2.66 6.86 -10.51
N ALA A 33 1.62 6.92 -11.33
CA ALA A 33 1.05 8.18 -11.84
C ALA A 33 -0.35 8.48 -11.29
N ARG A 34 -1.07 7.49 -10.79
CA ARG A 34 -2.39 7.63 -10.16
C ARG A 34 -2.48 6.75 -8.91
N PRO A 35 -1.90 7.20 -7.79
CA PRO A 35 -1.89 6.44 -6.54
C PRO A 35 -3.27 6.38 -5.87
N LEU A 36 -3.54 5.25 -5.22
CA LEU A 36 -4.57 5.11 -4.18
C LEU A 36 -3.89 5.06 -2.82
N LEU A 37 -4.18 6.03 -1.94
CA LEU A 37 -3.71 6.01 -0.55
C LEU A 37 -4.60 5.06 0.27
N VAL A 38 -4.00 4.06 0.93
CA VAL A 38 -4.70 3.04 1.72
C VAL A 38 -4.34 3.23 3.19
N THR A 39 -5.32 3.48 4.05
CA THR A 39 -5.09 3.79 5.47
C THR A 39 -6.25 3.35 6.37
N ASP A 40 -6.03 3.27 7.68
CA ASP A 40 -7.09 2.96 8.65
C ASP A 40 -7.97 4.17 9.00
N HIS A 41 -9.13 3.89 9.58
CA HIS A 41 -10.09 4.92 10.00
C HIS A 41 -9.52 5.93 11.02
N GLY A 42 -8.57 5.49 11.85
CA GLY A 42 -7.94 6.32 12.85
C GLY A 42 -7.09 7.42 12.20
N LEU A 43 -6.30 7.04 11.20
CA LEU A 43 -5.45 7.97 10.44
C LEU A 43 -6.21 8.79 9.40
N ALA A 44 -7.33 8.28 8.86
CA ALA A 44 -8.04 8.89 7.74
C ALA A 44 -8.36 10.39 7.94
N ASN A 45 -8.74 10.77 9.16
CA ASN A 45 -9.13 12.14 9.51
C ASN A 45 -8.02 12.95 10.20
N MET A 46 -6.80 12.41 10.31
CA MET A 46 -5.69 13.11 10.92
C MET A 46 -5.01 14.09 9.95
N GLU A 47 -4.40 15.14 10.51
CA GLU A 47 -3.68 16.17 9.75
C GLU A 47 -2.58 15.56 8.85
N ILE A 48 -1.89 14.51 9.32
CA ILE A 48 -0.82 13.87 8.55
C ILE A 48 -1.34 13.27 7.23
N THR A 49 -2.52 12.66 7.23
CA THR A 49 -3.15 12.09 6.03
C THR A 49 -3.63 13.21 5.12
N ALA A 50 -4.29 14.23 5.67
CA ALA A 50 -4.74 15.40 4.91
C ALA A 50 -3.56 16.09 4.19
N ARG A 51 -2.45 16.34 4.90
CA ARG A 51 -1.24 16.94 4.34
C ARG A 51 -0.56 16.08 3.29
N THR A 52 -0.55 14.76 3.48
CA THR A 52 0.01 13.83 2.50
C THR A 52 -0.82 13.87 1.21
N LEU A 53 -2.14 13.88 1.33
CA LEU A 53 -3.06 14.04 0.21
C LEU A 53 -2.88 15.39 -0.51
N ASP A 54 -2.67 16.48 0.22
CA ASP A 54 -2.42 17.80 -0.39
C ASP A 54 -1.09 17.84 -1.16
N LEU A 55 -0.05 17.14 -0.68
CA LEU A 55 1.22 17.00 -1.40
C LEU A 55 1.05 16.22 -2.72
N LEU A 56 0.24 15.16 -2.72
CA LEU A 56 -0.06 14.38 -3.92
C LEU A 56 -0.88 15.18 -4.93
N ASP A 57 -1.89 15.91 -4.46
CA ASP A 57 -2.74 16.75 -5.30
C ASP A 57 -1.95 17.89 -5.95
N ALA A 58 -1.11 18.57 -5.17
CA ALA A 58 -0.21 19.62 -5.67
C ALA A 58 0.78 19.11 -6.74
N ALA A 59 1.13 17.83 -6.70
CA ALA A 59 1.98 17.17 -7.69
C ALA A 59 1.21 16.61 -8.90
N GLY A 60 -0.12 16.77 -8.95
CA GLY A 60 -0.97 16.26 -10.03
C GLY A 60 -1.25 14.76 -9.96
N LEU A 61 -0.95 14.10 -8.84
CA LEU A 61 -1.22 12.68 -8.60
C LEU A 61 -2.65 12.44 -8.07
N GLY A 62 -3.36 13.51 -7.73
CA GLY A 62 -4.72 13.49 -7.21
C GLY A 62 -4.78 13.20 -5.71
N ARG A 63 -6.01 12.97 -5.22
CA ARG A 63 -6.32 12.98 -3.79
C ARG A 63 -7.10 11.76 -3.30
N ALA A 64 -6.91 10.63 -3.97
CA ALA A 64 -7.66 9.40 -3.73
C ALA A 64 -7.24 8.70 -2.43
N VAL A 65 -8.25 8.23 -1.68
CA VAL A 65 -8.05 7.51 -0.42
C VAL A 65 -9.06 6.38 -0.27
N PHE A 66 -8.59 5.24 0.21
CA PHE A 66 -9.38 4.15 0.76
C PHE A 66 -9.04 4.02 2.25
N ALA A 67 -10.03 4.31 3.09
CA ALA A 67 -9.86 4.45 4.55
C ALA A 67 -10.49 3.29 5.36
N ASP A 68 -11.07 2.30 4.67
CA ASP A 68 -11.86 1.22 5.28
C ASP A 68 -10.98 0.00 5.59
N VAL A 69 -9.94 0.26 6.39
CA VAL A 69 -8.96 -0.74 6.84
C VAL A 69 -9.18 -1.06 8.31
N ASP A 70 -9.67 -2.27 8.55
CA ASP A 70 -9.82 -2.83 9.89
C ASP A 70 -8.44 -3.10 10.54
N PRO A 71 -8.32 -3.10 11.89
CA PRO A 71 -7.06 -3.45 12.57
C PRO A 71 -6.51 -4.84 12.20
N ASN A 72 -7.39 -5.79 11.89
CA ASN A 72 -7.07 -7.08 11.30
C ASN A 72 -7.84 -7.19 9.98
N PRO A 73 -7.28 -6.66 8.88
CA PRO A 73 -7.98 -6.61 7.61
C PRO A 73 -8.26 -8.03 7.10
N ASN A 74 -9.40 -8.21 6.45
CA ASN A 74 -9.88 -9.47 5.92
C ASN A 74 -10.25 -9.36 4.43
N GLU A 75 -10.75 -10.45 3.86
CA GLU A 75 -11.15 -10.52 2.44
C GLU A 75 -12.16 -9.44 2.01
N ARG A 76 -13.01 -8.97 2.92
CA ARG A 76 -13.98 -7.89 2.61
C ARG A 76 -13.25 -6.57 2.40
N ASN A 77 -12.27 -6.23 3.26
CA ASN A 77 -11.47 -5.03 3.07
C ASN A 77 -10.71 -5.09 1.73
N VAL A 78 -10.21 -6.27 1.35
CA VAL A 78 -9.55 -6.50 0.05
C VAL A 78 -10.54 -6.32 -1.11
N ALA A 79 -11.73 -6.92 -1.02
CA ALA A 79 -12.74 -6.83 -2.07
C ALA A 79 -13.21 -5.39 -2.30
N GLU A 80 -13.52 -4.64 -1.24
CA GLU A 80 -13.93 -3.23 -1.36
C GLU A 80 -12.78 -2.34 -1.82
N GLY A 81 -11.57 -2.55 -1.31
CA GLY A 81 -10.38 -1.84 -1.77
C GLY A 81 -10.09 -2.10 -3.26
N LEU A 82 -10.25 -3.33 -3.75
CA LEU A 82 -10.10 -3.67 -5.17
C LEU A 82 -11.20 -3.09 -6.04
N ARG A 83 -12.42 -2.96 -5.52
CA ARG A 83 -13.50 -2.27 -6.21
C ARG A 83 -13.15 -0.80 -6.42
N VAL A 84 -12.75 -0.10 -5.34
CA VAL A 84 -12.27 1.29 -5.42
C VAL A 84 -11.07 1.39 -6.36
N TRP A 85 -10.11 0.47 -6.27
CA TRP A 85 -8.94 0.41 -7.13
C TRP A 85 -9.32 0.42 -8.63
N ARG A 86 -10.21 -0.50 -9.01
CA ARG A 86 -10.64 -0.71 -10.39
C ARG A 86 -11.49 0.44 -10.91
N ASP A 87 -12.44 0.91 -10.11
CA ASP A 87 -13.37 1.99 -10.48
C ASP A 87 -12.62 3.32 -10.70
N GLY A 88 -11.56 3.59 -9.92
CA GLY A 88 -10.74 4.79 -10.05
C GLY A 88 -9.60 4.70 -11.06
N GLY A 89 -9.33 3.50 -11.59
CA GLY A 89 -8.24 3.26 -12.55
C GLY A 89 -6.87 3.64 -12.00
N TYR A 90 -6.61 3.28 -10.75
CA TYR A 90 -5.33 3.54 -10.06
C TYR A 90 -4.24 2.58 -10.55
N ASP A 91 -2.98 3.02 -10.46
CA ASP A 91 -1.81 2.27 -10.94
C ASP A 91 -0.75 2.00 -9.86
N GLY A 92 -0.93 2.56 -8.66
CA GLY A 92 -0.05 2.32 -7.52
C GLY A 92 -0.76 2.48 -6.18
N VAL A 93 -0.23 1.82 -5.16
CA VAL A 93 -0.73 1.93 -3.78
C VAL A 93 0.26 2.73 -2.94
N ILE A 94 -0.26 3.69 -2.16
CA ILE A 94 0.48 4.27 -1.03
C ILE A 94 -0.10 3.65 0.23
N ALA A 95 0.60 2.67 0.80
CA ALA A 95 0.19 2.06 2.06
C ALA A 95 0.62 2.95 3.24
N PHE A 96 -0.36 3.52 3.94
CA PHE A 96 -0.14 4.59 4.90
C PHE A 96 -0.69 4.21 6.29
N GLY A 97 0.21 4.03 7.26
CA GLY A 97 -0.14 3.72 8.64
C GLY A 97 0.69 2.59 9.24
N GLY A 98 0.08 1.83 10.15
CA GLY A 98 0.68 0.69 10.81
C GLY A 98 0.61 -0.61 9.99
N GLY A 99 0.80 -1.76 10.67
CA GLY A 99 0.82 -3.08 10.03
C GLY A 99 -0.42 -3.39 9.18
N SER A 100 -1.62 -3.08 9.68
CA SER A 100 -2.87 -3.31 8.95
C SER A 100 -2.96 -2.57 7.62
N GLY A 101 -2.64 -1.26 7.61
CA GLY A 101 -2.59 -0.44 6.40
C GLY A 101 -1.53 -0.94 5.41
N LEU A 102 -0.37 -1.37 5.92
CA LEU A 102 0.70 -1.96 5.10
C LEU A 102 0.28 -3.30 4.47
N ASP A 103 -0.34 -4.19 5.24
CA ASP A 103 -0.71 -5.53 4.78
C ASP A 103 -1.86 -5.46 3.77
N LEU A 104 -2.89 -4.65 4.04
CA LEU A 104 -3.93 -4.46 3.06
C LEU A 104 -3.39 -3.75 1.80
N GLY A 105 -2.56 -2.72 1.96
CA GLY A 105 -1.98 -2.00 0.82
C GLY A 105 -1.16 -2.91 -0.11
N LYS A 106 -0.33 -3.80 0.47
CA LYS A 106 0.41 -4.82 -0.30
C LYS A 106 -0.53 -5.81 -0.98
N THR A 107 -1.55 -6.27 -0.26
CA THR A 107 -2.52 -7.23 -0.79
C THR A 107 -3.30 -6.63 -1.96
N LEU A 108 -3.72 -5.37 -1.88
CA LEU A 108 -4.37 -4.67 -2.99
C LEU A 108 -3.44 -4.53 -4.19
N ALA A 109 -2.18 -4.09 -3.97
CA ALA A 109 -1.20 -3.98 -5.05
C ALA A 109 -0.96 -5.34 -5.73
N PHE A 110 -0.81 -6.42 -4.96
CA PHE A 110 -0.65 -7.77 -5.49
C PHE A 110 -1.90 -8.25 -6.26
N MET A 111 -3.07 -8.17 -5.63
CA MET A 111 -4.34 -8.66 -6.18
C MET A 111 -4.86 -7.83 -7.35
N SER A 112 -4.37 -6.60 -7.54
CA SER A 112 -4.72 -5.76 -8.69
C SER A 112 -4.41 -6.42 -10.03
N GLY A 113 -3.36 -7.25 -10.09
CA GLY A 113 -2.93 -7.98 -11.28
C GLY A 113 -3.34 -9.46 -11.31
N GLN A 114 -4.06 -9.96 -10.30
CA GLN A 114 -4.42 -11.37 -10.23
C GLN A 114 -5.79 -11.66 -10.85
N THR A 115 -5.92 -12.83 -11.45
CA THR A 115 -7.21 -13.36 -11.96
C THR A 115 -7.81 -14.45 -11.08
N ARG A 116 -7.09 -14.88 -10.02
CA ARG A 116 -7.53 -15.91 -9.07
C ARG A 116 -8.04 -15.26 -7.78
N PRO A 117 -8.90 -15.94 -7.00
CA PRO A 117 -9.29 -15.52 -5.65
C PRO A 117 -8.08 -15.32 -4.73
N LEU A 118 -8.20 -14.43 -3.73
CA LEU A 118 -7.13 -14.16 -2.76
C LEU A 118 -6.60 -15.44 -2.10
N TRP A 119 -7.51 -16.31 -1.68
CA TRP A 119 -7.19 -17.54 -0.95
C TRP A 119 -6.43 -18.58 -1.78
N ASP A 120 -6.41 -18.45 -3.10
CA ASP A 120 -5.56 -19.28 -3.96
C ASP A 120 -4.06 -18.97 -3.79
N PHE A 121 -3.74 -17.84 -3.17
CA PHE A 121 -2.39 -17.37 -2.87
C PHE A 121 -2.07 -17.41 -1.37
N GLU A 122 -3.03 -17.84 -0.55
CA GLU A 122 -2.71 -18.19 0.83
C GLU A 122 -1.88 -19.47 0.81
N ASP A 123 -0.88 -19.53 1.68
CA ASP A 123 -0.06 -20.71 1.85
C ASP A 123 -0.87 -21.79 2.58
N ILE A 124 -1.78 -22.46 1.86
CA ILE A 124 -2.55 -23.60 2.37
C ILE A 124 -1.61 -24.81 2.42
N GLY A 125 -0.80 -24.84 3.48
CA GLY A 125 0.03 -25.96 3.89
C GLY A 125 1.53 -25.72 3.73
N ASP A 126 2.24 -25.75 4.85
CA ASP A 126 3.67 -26.09 4.89
C ASP A 126 3.87 -27.52 4.34
N TRP A 127 3.79 -27.71 3.02
CA TRP A 127 4.17 -28.96 2.37
C TRP A 127 5.69 -29.02 2.15
N TRP A 128 6.47 -28.70 3.20
CA TRP A 128 7.91 -28.98 3.24
C TRP A 128 8.20 -30.47 3.52
N THR A 129 7.41 -31.38 2.97
CA THR A 129 7.72 -32.83 2.94
C THR A 129 8.36 -33.21 1.62
#